data_AF-A0A1X0SY39-F1
#
_entry.id   AF-A0A1X0SY39-F1
#
_cell.length_a   1.000
_cell.length_b   1.000
_cell.length_c   1.000
_cell.angle_alpha   90.00
_cell.angle_beta   90.00
_cell.angle_gamma   90.00
#
_symmetry.space_group_name_H-M   'P 1'
#
loop_
_entity.id
_entity.type
_entity.pdbx_description
1 polymer ?
#
loop_
_entity_poly.entity_id
_entity_poly.type
_entity_poly.pdbx_seq_one_letter_code
_entity_poly.pdbx_strand_id
1 'polypeptide(L)'
;MVARQPELEPYSIANGGMEPGLENPLGARALYIFQDGRDTLYRLHGTPEASSIGKAVSSGCIRLLNQDVIDLYERVPDGTPIRVIQDMSIQAA
;
A
#
# COMPACT_ATOMS: atom_id res chain seq x y z
N MET A 1 -11.14 -5.54 6.94
CA MET A 1 -10.99 -6.59 5.90
C MET A 1 -11.55 -7.91 6.40
N VAL A 2 -11.17 -8.38 7.59
CA VAL A 2 -11.73 -9.58 8.25
C VAL A 2 -13.26 -9.68 8.17
N ALA A 3 -13.99 -8.61 8.50
CA ALA A 3 -15.47 -8.65 8.44
C ALA A 3 -16.04 -9.01 7.04
N ARG A 4 -15.29 -8.75 5.96
CA ARG A 4 -15.65 -9.13 4.58
C ARG A 4 -15.08 -10.49 4.16
N GLN A 5 -13.96 -10.91 4.77
CA GLN A 5 -13.22 -12.14 4.47
C GLN A 5 -12.75 -12.75 5.79
N PRO A 6 -13.62 -13.51 6.49
CA PRO A 6 -13.34 -14.06 7.81
C PRO A 6 -12.08 -14.95 7.88
N GLU A 7 -11.72 -15.58 6.76
CA GLU A 7 -10.50 -16.38 6.60
C GLU A 7 -9.20 -15.60 6.81
N LEU A 8 -9.25 -14.26 6.75
CA LEU A 8 -8.09 -13.39 7.02
C LEU A 8 -7.87 -13.12 8.52
N GLU A 9 -8.71 -13.65 9.41
CA GLU A 9 -8.55 -13.43 10.86
C GLU A 9 -7.15 -13.78 11.40
N PRO A 10 -6.46 -14.86 10.98
CA PRO A 10 -5.09 -15.14 11.42
C PRO A 10 -4.09 -14.02 11.10
N TYR A 11 -4.37 -13.20 10.08
CA TYR A 11 -3.54 -12.06 9.67
C TYR A 11 -4.09 -10.71 10.17
N SER A 12 -5.04 -10.73 11.10
CA SER A 12 -5.60 -9.52 11.69
C SER A 12 -4.58 -8.81 12.57
N ILE A 13 -4.78 -7.51 12.82
CA ILE A 13 -3.94 -6.74 13.75
C ILE A 13 -3.96 -7.38 15.16
N ALA A 14 -5.09 -7.95 15.57
CA ALA A 14 -5.21 -8.63 16.86
C ALA A 14 -4.36 -9.91 16.94
N ASN A 15 -4.07 -10.55 15.80
CA ASN A 15 -3.24 -11.75 15.70
C ASN A 15 -1.80 -11.45 15.23
N GLY A 16 -1.38 -10.18 15.21
CA GLY A 16 -0.01 -9.78 14.89
C GLY A 16 0.27 -9.50 13.41
N GLY A 17 -0.71 -9.68 12.53
CA GLY A 17 -0.56 -9.44 11.09
C GLY A 17 0.05 -10.61 10.33
N MET A 18 0.31 -10.38 9.04
CA MET A 18 1.01 -11.34 8.20
C MET A 18 2.53 -11.09 8.26
N GLU A 19 3.31 -12.15 8.45
CA GLU A 19 4.77 -12.07 8.45
C GLU A 19 5.33 -11.52 7.13
N PRO A 20 6.53 -10.91 7.15
CA PRO A 20 7.24 -10.55 5.94
C PRO A 20 7.50 -11.79 5.06
N GLY A 21 7.34 -11.66 3.75
CA GLY A 21 7.57 -12.76 2.83
C GLY A 21 7.08 -12.49 1.42
N LEU A 22 7.35 -13.43 0.51
CA LEU A 22 6.98 -13.32 -0.90
C LEU A 22 5.45 -13.22 -1.12
N GLU A 23 4.67 -13.79 -0.21
CA GLU A 23 3.21 -13.79 -0.27
C GLU A 23 2.59 -12.58 0.45
N ASN A 24 3.38 -11.77 1.14
CA ASN A 24 2.85 -10.61 1.85
C ASN A 24 2.34 -9.57 0.84
N PRO A 25 1.07 -9.13 0.94
CA PRO A 25 0.49 -8.19 -0.02
C PRO A 25 1.13 -6.80 0.00
N LEU A 26 1.96 -6.49 0.99
CA LEU A 26 2.77 -5.26 1.04
C LEU A 26 4.02 -5.31 0.15
N GLY A 27 4.38 -6.48 -0.35
CA GLY A 27 5.54 -6.66 -1.23
C GLY A 27 6.87 -6.33 -0.55
N ALA A 28 7.84 -5.85 -1.33
CA ALA A 28 9.21 -5.70 -0.87
C ALA A 28 9.43 -4.58 0.16
N ARG A 29 8.68 -3.47 0.06
CA ARG A 29 8.78 -2.30 0.94
C ARG A 29 7.42 -1.64 1.10
N ALA A 30 7.24 -0.93 2.21
CA ALA A 30 6.07 -0.11 2.48
C ALA A 30 6.48 1.22 3.14
N LEU A 31 5.94 2.31 2.62
CA LEU A 31 6.00 3.66 3.18
C LEU A 31 4.63 4.01 3.75
N TYR A 32 4.63 4.51 4.99
CA TYR A 32 3.41 4.77 5.76
C TYR A 32 3.00 6.24 5.64
N ILE A 33 1.73 6.49 5.36
CA ILE A 33 1.24 7.84 5.11
C ILE A 33 0.60 8.38 6.38
N PHE A 34 1.15 9.49 6.87
CA PHE A 34 0.65 10.21 8.03
C PHE A 34 0.05 11.55 7.61
N GLN A 35 -1.00 11.96 8.31
CA GLN A 35 -1.60 13.29 8.19
C GLN A 35 -1.68 13.90 9.59
N ASP A 36 -1.11 15.09 9.79
CA ASP A 36 -1.08 15.79 11.07
C ASP A 36 -0.58 14.91 12.24
N GLY A 37 0.43 14.09 11.97
CA GLY A 37 1.03 13.15 12.93
C GLY A 37 0.21 11.89 13.21
N ARG A 38 -0.89 11.66 12.48
CA ARG A 38 -1.76 10.49 12.64
C ARG A 38 -1.64 9.56 11.45
N ASP A 39 -1.59 8.26 11.72
CA ASP A 39 -1.60 7.22 10.67
C ASP A 39 -2.93 7.26 9.91
N THR A 40 -2.85 7.34 8.58
CA THR A 40 -4.03 7.36 7.71
C THR A 40 -4.53 5.96 7.35
N LEU A 41 -3.79 4.91 7.73
CA LEU A 41 -3.94 3.52 7.29
C LEU A 41 -3.68 3.29 5.79
N TYR A 42 -3.39 4.36 5.03
CA TYR A 42 -2.92 4.25 3.66
C TYR A 42 -1.41 4.09 3.61
N ARG A 43 -0.97 3.37 2.58
CA ARG A 43 0.44 3.05 2.36
C ARG A 43 0.76 3.19 0.89
N LEU A 44 2.00 3.58 0.62
CA LEU A 44 2.64 3.35 -0.68
C LEU A 44 3.52 2.12 -0.52
N HIS A 45 3.22 1.05 -1.24
CA HIS A 45 3.88 -0.24 -1.02
C HIS A 45 4.07 -1.03 -2.32
N GLY A 46 4.91 -2.07 -2.26
CA GLY A 46 5.10 -3.01 -3.36
C GLY A 46 3.92 -3.97 -3.52
N THR A 47 4.01 -4.94 -4.41
CA THR A 47 3.01 -6.01 -4.49
C THR A 47 3.59 -7.25 -5.16
N PRO A 48 3.24 -8.48 -4.74
CA PRO A 48 3.52 -9.66 -5.53
C PRO A 48 2.65 -9.75 -6.81
N GLU A 49 1.56 -8.99 -6.87
CA GLU A 49 0.58 -9.01 -7.97
C GLU A 49 0.91 -7.93 -9.02
N ALA A 50 2.01 -8.09 -9.77
CA ALA A 50 2.45 -7.09 -10.76
C ALA A 50 1.37 -6.74 -11.81
N SER A 51 0.49 -7.68 -12.14
CA SER A 51 -0.62 -7.48 -13.08
C SER A 51 -1.75 -6.57 -12.56
N SER A 52 -1.73 -6.21 -11.27
CA SER A 52 -2.68 -5.27 -10.67
C SER A 52 -2.30 -3.80 -10.86
N ILE A 53 -1.03 -3.52 -11.22
CA ILE A 53 -0.54 -2.14 -11.39
C ILE A 53 -1.26 -1.44 -12.54
N GLY A 54 -1.59 -0.16 -12.32
CA GLY A 54 -2.35 0.66 -13.28
C GLY A 54 -3.87 0.46 -13.25
N LYS A 55 -4.41 -0.30 -12.28
CA LYS A 55 -5.84 -0.59 -12.15
C LYS A 55 -6.41 -0.10 -10.81
N ALA A 56 -7.67 0.32 -10.81
CA ALA A 56 -8.39 0.75 -9.61
C ALA A 56 -8.93 -0.46 -8.80
N VAL A 57 -8.03 -1.31 -8.31
CA VAL A 57 -8.36 -2.57 -7.61
C VAL A 57 -7.90 -2.61 -6.15
N SER A 58 -7.24 -1.57 -5.67
CA SER A 58 -6.81 -1.50 -4.27
C SER A 58 -7.95 -1.06 -3.35
N SER A 59 -7.82 -1.33 -2.05
CA SER A 59 -8.70 -0.73 -1.02
C SER A 59 -8.25 0.69 -0.62
N GLY A 60 -7.58 1.40 -1.53
CA GLY A 60 -7.12 2.79 -1.40
C GLY A 60 -5.62 2.99 -1.16
N CYS A 61 -4.86 1.94 -0.82
CA CYS A 61 -3.39 2.01 -0.83
C CYS A 61 -2.84 2.18 -2.27
N ILE A 62 -1.65 2.76 -2.38
CA ILE A 62 -0.92 2.94 -3.63
C ILE A 62 0.04 1.76 -3.80
N ARG A 63 -0.11 1.01 -4.89
CA ARG A 63 0.76 -0.13 -5.22
C ARG A 63 1.76 0.28 -6.29
N LEU A 64 3.01 -0.15 -6.11
CA LEU A 64 4.08 -0.06 -7.09
C LEU A 64 4.62 -1.46 -7.43
N LEU A 65 5.35 -1.56 -8.54
CA LEU A 65 6.18 -2.74 -8.77
C LEU A 65 7.25 -2.82 -7.68
N ASN A 66 7.68 -4.04 -7.32
CA ASN A 66 8.60 -4.23 -6.19
C ASN A 66 9.93 -3.49 -6.38
N GLN A 67 10.47 -3.48 -7.60
CA GLN A 67 11.68 -2.75 -7.93
C GLN A 67 11.52 -1.24 -7.77
N ASP A 68 10.35 -0.69 -8.11
CA ASP A 68 10.10 0.75 -8.02
C ASP A 68 9.94 1.20 -6.57
N VAL A 69 9.28 0.39 -5.73
CA VAL A 69 9.17 0.72 -4.30
C VAL A 69 10.49 0.56 -3.57
N ILE A 70 11.35 -0.38 -3.98
CA ILE A 70 12.70 -0.52 -3.41
C ILE A 70 13.50 0.75 -3.71
N ASP A 71 13.52 1.19 -4.97
CA ASP A 71 14.22 2.40 -5.38
C ASP A 71 13.71 3.65 -4.65
N LEU A 72 12.38 3.79 -4.54
CA LEU A 72 11.77 4.92 -3.83
C LEU A 72 12.09 4.91 -2.33
N TYR A 73 12.00 3.74 -1.68
CA TYR A 73 12.25 3.58 -0.25
C TYR A 73 13.67 4.01 0.15
N GLU A 74 14.66 3.75 -0.71
CA GLU A 74 16.06 4.14 -0.44
C GLU A 74 16.30 5.65 -0.57
N ARG A 75 15.43 6.37 -1.29
CA ARG A 75 15.61 7.79 -1.63
C ARG A 75 14.78 8.73 -0.75
N VAL A 76 13.71 8.23 -0.15
CA VAL A 76 12.72 9.05 0.54
C VAL A 76 12.85 8.87 2.06
N PRO A 77 13.36 9.87 2.79
CA PRO A 77 13.41 9.81 4.25
C PRO A 77 12.04 9.99 4.90
N ASP A 78 11.91 9.55 6.14
CA ASP A 78 10.72 9.77 6.96
C ASP A 78 10.36 11.26 7.06
N GLY A 79 9.05 11.55 7.04
CA GLY A 79 8.54 12.92 7.08
C GLY A 79 8.52 13.64 5.72
N THR A 80 8.97 12.98 4.64
CA THR A 80 8.83 13.53 3.28
C THR A 80 7.36 13.80 2.96
N PRO A 81 7.00 15.04 2.52
CA PRO A 81 5.63 15.36 2.18
C PRO A 81 5.12 14.55 0.98
N ILE A 82 3.87 14.08 1.07
CA ILE A 82 3.16 13.46 -0.04
C ILE A 82 1.96 14.31 -0.43
N ARG A 83 1.75 14.48 -1.74
CA ARG A 83 0.56 15.15 -2.29
C ARG A 83 -0.09 14.22 -3.31
N VAL A 84 -1.29 13.75 -2.99
CA VAL A 84 -2.12 12.99 -3.92
C VAL A 84 -2.98 13.97 -4.71
N ILE A 85 -2.86 13.94 -6.04
CA ILE A 85 -3.66 14.75 -6.96
C ILE A 85 -4.60 13.83 -7.73
N GLN A 86 -5.83 14.27 -7.91
CA GLN A 86 -6.79 13.53 -8.69
C GLN A 86 -6.47 13.71 -10.18
N ASP A 87 -6.42 12.60 -10.91
CA ASP A 87 -6.29 12.64 -12.36
C ASP A 87 -7.62 13.05 -13.00
N MET A 88 -7.64 14.25 -13.56
CA MET A 88 -8.82 14.82 -14.23
C MET A 88 -9.08 14.19 -15.60
N SER A 89 -8.14 13.42 -16.16
CA SER A 89 -8.33 12.73 -17.43
C SER A 89 -9.26 11.51 -17.33
N ILE A 90 -9.48 10.98 -16.13
CA ILE A 90 -10.28 9.76 -15.88
C ILE A 90 -11.76 10.09 -15.56
N GLN A 91 -12.11 11.36 -15.34
CA GLN A 91 -13.50 11.78 -15.06
C GLN A 91 -14.33 12.09 -16.31
N ALA A 92 -13.71 12.12 -17.50
CA ALA A 92 -14.37 12.48 -18.76
C ALA A 92 -14.96 11.28 -19.52
N ALA A 93 -15.07 10.11 -18.89
CA ALA A 93 -15.62 8.88 -19.47
C ALA A 93 -16.87 8.41 -18.72
#